data_AF-A0A7V6TMB3-F1
#
_entry.id   AF-A0A7V6TMB3-F1
#
_cell.length_a   1.000
_cell.length_b   1.000
_cell.length_c   1.000
_cell.angle_alpha   90.00
_cell.angle_beta   90.00
_cell.angle_gamma   90.00
#
_symmetry.space_group_name_H-M   'P 1'
#
loop_
_entity.id
_entity.type
_entity.pdbx_description
1 polymer ?
#
loop_
_entity_poly.entity_id
_entity_poly.type
_entity_poly.pdbx_seq_one_letter_code
_entity_poly.pdbx_strand_id
1 'polypeptide(L)'
;MDINKRSFSLRNAKFPAIVTIISFLLFVAVYLFVTIRAVEPYYLEGLIFLKLNGYSENSLISHFPEKIPDNGKNIVFRYSPAFMMGSKSYKLKFEADSDSINRYIHHFLQVAKWTGKMDDSEVEGSFKWNHGTLSLVAISKERNEVIFIA
;
A
#
# COMPACT_ATOMS: atom_id res chain seq x y z
N MET A 1 -16.41 -41.48 -44.82
CA MET A 1 -16.38 -40.58 -43.64
C MET A 1 -16.18 -39.17 -44.18
N ASP A 2 -17.29 -38.48 -44.48
CA ASP A 2 -17.24 -37.16 -45.09
C ASP A 2 -16.93 -36.11 -44.02
N ILE A 3 -15.70 -35.60 -44.07
CA ILE A 3 -15.26 -34.48 -43.23
C ILE A 3 -15.89 -33.23 -43.84
N ASN A 4 -17.03 -32.84 -43.28
CA ASN A 4 -17.79 -31.66 -43.68
C ASN A 4 -16.87 -30.43 -43.57
N LYS A 5 -16.29 -29.99 -44.69
CA LYS A 5 -15.49 -28.76 -44.80
C LYS A 5 -16.44 -27.58 -44.60
N ARG A 6 -16.65 -27.19 -43.33
CA ARG A 6 -17.21 -25.89 -42.98
C ARG A 6 -16.28 -24.82 -43.57
N SER A 7 -16.66 -24.24 -44.70
CA SER A 7 -15.92 -23.14 -45.31
C SER A 7 -16.02 -21.94 -44.37
N PHE A 8 -14.89 -21.59 -43.75
CA PHE A 8 -14.82 -20.41 -42.90
C PHE A 8 -14.90 -19.17 -43.79
N SER A 9 -16.10 -18.59 -43.93
CA SER A 9 -16.30 -17.40 -44.74
C SER A 9 -15.68 -16.19 -44.03
N LEU A 10 -14.51 -15.76 -44.50
CA LEU A 10 -13.79 -14.56 -44.02
C LEU A 10 -14.64 -13.28 -44.08
N ARG A 11 -15.68 -13.27 -44.93
CA ARG A 11 -16.61 -12.14 -45.05
C ARG A 11 -17.44 -11.93 -43.78
N ASN A 12 -17.75 -13.01 -43.05
CA ASN A 12 -18.49 -12.99 -41.79
C ASN A 12 -17.56 -12.83 -40.56
N ALA A 13 -16.25 -12.98 -40.75
CA ALA A 13 -15.26 -12.87 -39.69
C ALA A 13 -14.86 -11.42 -39.36
N LYS A 14 -15.23 -10.45 -40.21
CA LYS A 14 -14.90 -9.03 -40.03
C LYS A 14 -15.51 -8.45 -38.75
N PHE A 15 -16.78 -8.75 -38.49
CA PHE A 15 -17.46 -8.24 -37.30
C PHE A 15 -16.88 -8.82 -35.99
N PRO A 16 -16.72 -10.15 -35.84
CA PRO A 16 -16.02 -10.72 -34.69
C PRO A 16 -14.59 -10.19 -34.53
N ALA A 17 -13.83 -10.05 -35.63
CA ALA A 17 -12.46 -9.54 -35.56
C ALA A 17 -12.39 -8.09 -35.05
N ILE A 18 -13.28 -7.21 -35.52
CA ILE A 18 -13.37 -5.82 -35.07
C ILE A 18 -13.74 -5.76 -33.57
N VAL A 19 -14.75 -6.53 -33.15
CA VAL A 19 -15.16 -6.60 -31.74
C VAL A 19 -14.03 -7.14 -30.86
N THR A 20 -13.29 -8.15 -31.32
CA THR A 20 -12.13 -8.69 -30.59
C THR A 20 -11.02 -7.65 -30.44
N ILE A 21 -10.70 -6.89 -31.49
CA ILE A 21 -9.67 -5.84 -31.42
C ILE A 21 -10.10 -4.74 -30.45
N ILE A 22 -11.34 -4.26 -30.55
CA ILE A 22 -11.88 -3.23 -29.64
C ILE A 22 -11.86 -3.74 -28.19
N SER A 23 -12.31 -4.97 -27.95
CA SER A 23 -12.33 -5.57 -26.61
C SER A 23 -10.93 -5.76 -26.05
N PHE A 24 -9.96 -6.14 -26.89
CA PHE A 24 -8.56 -6.27 -26.47
C PHE A 24 -7.96 -4.91 -26.11
N LEU A 25 -8.20 -3.87 -26.91
CA LEU A 25 -7.75 -2.52 -26.60
C LEU A 25 -8.37 -1.98 -25.31
N LEU A 26 -9.67 -2.22 -25.10
CA LEU A 26 -10.36 -1.83 -23.87
C LEU A 26 -9.85 -2.60 -22.67
N PHE A 27 -9.59 -3.91 -22.80
CA PHE A 27 -8.95 -4.72 -21.77
C PHE A 27 -7.56 -4.19 -21.42
N VAL A 28 -6.72 -3.87 -22.41
CA VAL A 28 -5.39 -3.29 -22.19
C VAL A 28 -5.50 -1.93 -21.49
N ALA A 29 -6.43 -1.08 -21.90
CA ALA A 29 -6.63 0.23 -21.26
C ALA A 29 -7.07 0.08 -19.79
N VAL A 30 -8.01 -0.81 -19.48
CA VAL A 30 -8.45 -1.10 -18.11
C VAL A 30 -7.35 -1.76 -17.31
N TYR A 31 -6.65 -2.73 -17.88
CA TYR A 31 -5.52 -3.41 -17.24
C TYR A 31 -4.41 -2.42 -16.88
N LEU A 32 -4.05 -1.52 -17.79
CA LEU A 32 -3.05 -0.48 -17.53
C LEU A 32 -3.57 0.56 -16.52
N PHE A 33 -4.84 0.97 -16.61
CA PHE A 33 -5.44 1.88 -15.63
C PHE A 33 -5.45 1.27 -14.22
N VAL A 34 -5.89 0.02 -14.08
CA VAL A 34 -5.87 -0.72 -12.81
C VAL A 34 -4.43 -0.92 -12.36
N THR A 35 -3.50 -1.28 -13.24
CA THR A 35 -2.09 -1.45 -12.88
C THR A 35 -1.49 -0.13 -12.39
N ILE A 36 -1.70 1.00 -13.07
CA ILE A 36 -1.21 2.31 -12.62
C ILE A 36 -1.84 2.75 -11.29
N ARG A 37 -3.09 2.35 -11.01
CA ARG A 37 -3.83 2.74 -9.80
C ARG A 37 -3.65 1.79 -8.62
N ALA A 38 -3.44 0.50 -8.88
CA ALA A 38 -3.30 -0.57 -7.89
C ALA A 38 -1.83 -0.93 -7.64
N VAL A 39 -1.01 -0.90 -8.69
CA VAL A 39 0.45 -0.94 -8.60
C VAL A 39 0.92 0.52 -8.56
N GLU A 40 0.79 1.16 -7.40
CA GLU A 40 1.63 2.30 -7.07
C GLU A 40 3.10 1.84 -7.21
N PRO A 41 3.83 2.22 -8.27
CA PRO A 41 4.93 1.37 -8.75
C PRO A 41 6.25 1.51 -7.96
N TYR A 42 6.22 1.96 -6.71
CA TYR A 42 7.42 2.35 -5.96
C TYR A 42 7.33 2.07 -4.45
N TYR A 43 6.46 1.15 -4.04
CA TYR A 43 6.34 0.77 -2.63
C TYR A 43 7.20 -0.46 -2.27
N LEU A 44 7.63 -1.30 -3.21
CA LEU A 44 8.16 -2.63 -2.85
C LEU A 44 9.65 -2.69 -2.50
N GLU A 45 10.50 -1.72 -2.85
CA GLU A 45 11.90 -1.72 -2.37
C GLU A 45 12.11 -1.00 -1.02
N GLY A 46 11.07 -0.35 -0.48
CA GLY A 46 11.18 0.50 0.71
C GLY A 46 10.13 0.26 1.80
N LEU A 47 9.22 -0.71 1.67
CA LEU A 47 8.19 -0.96 2.68
C LEU A 47 8.75 -1.64 3.94
N ILE A 48 9.45 -0.86 4.77
CA ILE A 48 9.79 -1.26 6.13
C ILE A 48 8.54 -1.03 7.00
N PHE A 49 7.84 -2.10 7.38
CA PHE A 49 6.67 -2.06 8.26
C PHE A 49 7.08 -2.26 9.72
N LEU A 50 6.98 -1.21 10.54
CA LEU A 50 7.47 -1.23 11.92
C LEU A 50 6.35 -1.04 12.93
N LYS A 51 6.07 -2.10 13.68
CA LYS A 51 5.19 -2.06 14.85
C LYS A 51 6.02 -1.78 16.10
N LEU A 52 5.78 -0.65 16.75
CA LEU A 52 6.48 -0.23 17.96
C LEU A 52 5.63 -0.65 19.19
N ASN A 53 6.15 -1.53 20.05
CA ASN A 53 5.43 -2.05 21.22
C ASN A 53 5.96 -1.40 22.52
N GLY A 54 5.06 -0.90 23.38
CA GLY A 54 5.38 -0.44 24.75
C GLY A 54 4.48 0.72 25.21
N TYR A 55 3.31 0.42 25.79
CA TYR A 55 2.26 1.39 26.16
C TYR A 55 2.30 1.80 27.63
N SER A 56 2.19 3.11 27.92
CA SER A 56 1.25 3.55 28.98
C SER A 56 0.81 5.03 28.99
N GLU A 57 1.39 5.97 28.23
CA GLU A 57 0.79 7.33 28.15
C GLU A 57 0.78 7.87 26.71
N ASN A 58 -0.43 7.93 26.14
CA ASN A 58 -0.79 8.22 24.73
C ASN A 58 0.22 7.79 23.64
N SER A 59 0.72 6.56 23.73
CA SER A 59 1.72 5.95 22.84
C SER A 59 1.23 5.66 21.41
N LEU A 60 0.07 6.17 21.01
CA LEU A 60 -0.39 6.15 19.62
C LEU A 60 0.45 7.14 18.81
N ILE A 61 0.64 8.32 19.39
CA ILE A 61 1.34 9.44 18.76
C ILE A 61 2.78 9.60 19.24
N SER A 62 3.31 8.72 20.11
CA SER A 62 4.69 8.86 20.63
C SER A 62 5.76 8.85 19.54
N HIS A 63 5.44 8.27 18.39
CA HIS A 63 6.33 8.22 17.23
C HIS A 63 6.03 9.32 16.21
N PHE A 64 4.92 10.05 16.36
CA PHE A 64 4.71 11.24 15.58
C PHE A 64 5.77 12.27 16.02
N PRO A 65 6.35 13.01 15.07
CA PRO A 65 7.26 14.08 15.43
C PRO A 65 6.48 15.14 16.23
N GLU A 66 7.07 15.62 17.33
CA GLU A 66 6.47 16.64 18.22
C GLU A 66 6.12 17.92 17.45
N LYS A 67 6.95 18.26 16.45
CA LYS A 67 6.74 19.32 15.48
C LYS A 67 6.95 18.75 14.09
N ILE A 68 6.10 19.14 13.13
CA ILE A 68 6.33 18.82 11.72
C ILE A 68 7.71 19.36 11.33
N PRO A 69 8.59 18.53 10.74
CA PRO A 69 9.95 18.96 10.40
C PRO A 69 9.96 20.22 9.53
N ASP A 70 10.86 21.16 9.82
CA ASP A 70 10.94 22.45 9.11
C ASP A 70 11.30 22.30 7.62
N ASN A 71 11.94 21.19 7.27
CA ASN A 71 12.25 20.78 5.89
C ASN A 71 11.13 19.96 5.23
N GLY A 72 10.01 19.74 5.92
CA GLY A 72 8.87 18.97 5.46
C GLY A 72 8.16 19.66 4.29
N LYS A 73 7.98 18.95 3.18
CA LYS A 73 7.19 19.38 2.01
C LYS A 73 5.97 18.49 1.83
N ASN A 74 4.98 18.97 1.07
CA ASN A 74 3.76 18.22 0.74
C ASN A 74 3.11 17.56 1.97
N ILE A 75 3.03 18.35 3.05
CA ILE A 75 2.56 17.89 4.35
C ILE A 75 1.06 17.62 4.28
N VAL A 76 0.67 16.41 4.65
CA VAL A 76 -0.73 15.98 4.74
C VAL A 76 -0.96 15.40 6.13
N PHE A 77 -1.82 16.08 6.90
CA PHE A 77 -2.33 15.56 8.16
C PHE A 77 -3.80 15.17 8.00
N ARG A 78 -4.16 13.96 8.40
CA ARG A 78 -5.54 13.46 8.37
C ARG A 78 -5.91 12.88 9.72
N TYR A 79 -7.09 13.26 10.19
CA TYR A 79 -7.74 12.68 11.34
C TYR A 79 -9.04 11.98 10.90
N SER A 80 -9.20 10.73 11.31
CA SER A 80 -10.43 9.98 11.13
C SER A 80 -11.00 9.65 12.51
N PRO A 81 -12.16 10.22 12.89
CA PRO A 81 -12.81 9.85 14.13
C PRO A 81 -13.30 8.39 14.07
N ALA A 82 -13.34 7.73 15.22
CA ALA A 82 -13.97 6.42 15.33
C ALA A 82 -15.46 6.55 14.99
N PHE A 83 -15.99 5.68 14.13
CA PHE A 83 -17.42 5.65 13.80
C PHE A 83 -17.97 4.23 13.93
N MET A 84 -19.05 4.09 14.70
CA MET A 84 -19.80 2.86 15.00
C MET A 84 -18.95 1.70 15.60
N MET A 85 -18.09 1.07 14.79
CA MET A 85 -17.21 -0.05 15.14
C MET A 85 -15.76 0.13 14.65
N GLY A 86 -15.40 1.30 14.12
CA GLY A 86 -14.06 1.60 13.59
C GLY A 86 -13.08 2.11 14.64
N SER A 87 -11.77 1.96 14.38
CA SER A 87 -10.72 2.60 15.18
C SER A 87 -10.57 4.08 14.83
N LYS A 88 -10.15 4.87 15.81
CA LYS A 88 -9.68 6.25 15.62
C LYS A 88 -8.34 6.18 14.89
N SER A 89 -8.11 7.03 13.88
CA SER A 89 -6.79 7.12 13.25
C SER A 89 -6.28 8.53 13.01
N TYR A 90 -4.97 8.66 13.13
CA TYR A 90 -4.14 9.80 12.79
C TYR A 90 -3.16 9.40 11.71
N LYS A 91 -3.00 10.25 10.69
CA LYS A 91 -2.01 10.07 9.64
C LYS A 91 -1.27 11.36 9.40
N LEU A 92 0.05 11.33 9.49
CA LEU A 92 0.94 12.40 9.05
C LEU A 92 1.80 11.88 7.91
N LYS A 93 1.75 12.55 6.76
CA LYS A 93 2.62 12.29 5.61
C LYS A 93 3.37 13.57 5.28
N PHE A 94 4.66 13.47 4.98
CA PHE A 94 5.45 14.56 4.42
C PHE A 94 6.61 14.03 3.58
N GLU A 95 7.13 14.88 2.73
CA GLU A 95 8.39 14.69 2.02
C GLU A 95 9.53 15.38 2.79
N ALA A 96 10.72 14.80 2.78
CA ALA A 96 11.92 15.37 3.41
C ALA A 96 13.15 15.18 2.50
N ASP A 97 14.25 15.90 2.72
CA ASP A 97 15.47 15.66 1.95
C ASP A 97 16.05 14.25 2.17
N SER A 98 16.87 13.79 1.23
CA SER A 98 17.43 12.43 1.26
C SER A 98 18.30 12.16 2.49
N ASP A 99 18.97 13.16 3.06
CA ASP A 99 19.73 13.02 4.31
C ASP A 99 18.80 12.73 5.48
N SER A 100 17.69 13.45 5.55
CA SER A 100 16.61 13.23 6.53
C SER A 100 15.97 11.86 6.38
N ILE A 101 15.72 11.41 5.15
CA ILE A 101 15.19 10.08 4.88
C ILE A 101 16.13 8.98 5.37
N ASN A 102 17.43 9.10 5.07
CA ASN A 102 18.43 8.15 5.56
C ASN A 102 18.51 8.14 7.10
N ARG A 103 18.38 9.31 7.75
CA ARG A 103 18.31 9.40 9.22
C ARG A 103 17.08 8.69 9.77
N TYR A 104 15.91 8.88 9.16
CA TYR A 104 14.69 8.17 9.57
C TYR A 104 14.84 6.66 9.41
N ILE A 105 15.35 6.19 8.26
CA ILE A 105 15.61 4.76 8.03
C ILE A 105 16.54 4.22 9.10
N HIS A 106 17.68 4.87 9.33
CA HIS A 106 18.66 4.42 10.32
C HIS A 106 18.09 4.39 11.74
N HIS A 107 17.37 5.44 12.17
CA HIS A 107 16.73 5.49 13.48
C HIS A 107 15.71 4.36 13.63
N PHE A 108 14.80 4.23 12.67
CA PHE A 108 13.70 3.29 12.78
C PHE A 108 14.15 1.83 12.60
N LEU A 109 15.23 1.55 11.86
CA LEU A 109 15.86 0.23 11.83
C LEU A 109 16.37 -0.23 13.20
N GLN A 110 16.78 0.69 14.08
CA GLN A 110 17.30 0.35 15.42
C GLN A 110 16.19 0.05 16.44
N VAL A 111 15.07 0.77 16.36
CA VAL A 111 13.95 0.62 17.30
C VAL A 111 12.84 -0.30 16.78
N ALA A 112 12.93 -0.68 15.51
CA ALA A 112 12.06 -1.63 14.83
C ALA A 112 12.01 -2.99 15.53
N LYS A 113 10.80 -3.51 15.74
CA LYS A 113 10.59 -4.94 16.01
C LYS A 113 9.80 -5.55 14.86
N TRP A 114 10.42 -6.47 14.12
CA TRP A 114 9.73 -7.28 13.12
C TRP A 114 8.71 -8.19 13.83
N THR A 115 7.45 -8.13 13.40
CA THR A 115 6.36 -8.97 13.94
C THR A 115 5.70 -9.87 12.90
N GLY A 116 6.24 -9.93 11.68
CA GLY A 116 5.79 -10.90 10.68
C GLY A 116 6.26 -12.31 11.03
N LYS A 117 5.47 -13.34 10.71
CA LYS A 117 5.98 -14.71 10.65
C LYS A 117 6.64 -14.91 9.29
N MET A 118 7.79 -15.59 9.25
CA MET A 118 8.49 -15.92 8.00
C MET A 118 7.94 -17.23 7.37
N ASP A 119 7.08 -17.92 8.10
CA ASP A 119 6.42 -19.16 7.72
C ASP A 119 4.92 -19.02 8.07
N ASP A 120 4.07 -19.01 7.04
CA ASP A 120 2.61 -18.96 7.14
C ASP A 120 2.04 -20.35 7.51
N SER A 121 2.64 -21.03 8.48
CA SER A 121 1.92 -22.06 9.21
C SER A 121 0.93 -21.36 10.13
N GLU A 122 -0.32 -21.30 9.67
CA GLU A 122 -1.49 -20.88 10.44
C GLU A 122 -1.47 -21.61 11.79
N VAL A 123 -1.02 -20.92 12.83
CA VAL A 123 -1.17 -21.40 14.20
C VAL A 123 -2.64 -21.20 14.53
N GLU A 124 -3.39 -22.29 14.36
CA GLU A 124 -4.75 -22.50 14.82
C GLU A 124 -4.82 -22.14 16.31
N GLY A 125 -5.26 -20.93 16.59
CA GLY A 125 -5.19 -20.35 17.92
C GLY A 125 -5.99 -19.07 18.01
N SER A 126 -7.30 -19.18 17.82
CA SER A 126 -8.31 -18.12 17.99
C SER A 126 -8.00 -16.81 17.27
N PHE A 127 -8.75 -16.48 16.23
CA PHE A 127 -8.77 -15.15 15.63
C PHE A 127 -9.27 -14.13 16.69
N LYS A 128 -8.37 -13.68 17.57
CA LYS A 128 -8.65 -12.59 18.50
C LYS A 128 -8.66 -11.33 17.65
N TRP A 129 -9.88 -10.85 17.38
CA TRP A 129 -10.10 -9.51 16.86
C TRP A 129 -9.35 -8.51 17.75
N ASN A 130 -8.21 -8.06 17.24
CA ASN A 130 -7.41 -7.06 17.89
C ASN A 130 -8.14 -5.73 17.66
N HIS A 131 -8.76 -5.14 18.69
CA HIS A 131 -9.11 -3.72 18.73
C HIS A 131 -7.83 -2.86 18.82
N GLY A 132 -6.86 -3.20 17.98
CA GLY A 132 -5.46 -2.94 18.17
C GLY A 132 -5.13 -1.49 17.90
N THR A 133 -4.71 -0.84 18.96
CA THR A 133 -3.94 0.38 18.93
C THR A 133 -2.66 0.13 18.13
N LEU A 134 -2.59 0.64 16.89
CA LEU A 134 -1.55 0.35 15.90
C LEU A 134 -0.76 1.62 15.60
N SER A 135 0.54 1.64 15.90
CA SER A 135 1.45 2.72 15.52
C SER A 135 2.44 2.19 14.49
N LEU A 136 2.52 2.86 13.33
CA LEU A 136 3.34 2.48 12.19
C LEU A 136 4.09 3.68 11.63
N VAL A 137 5.28 3.39 11.11
CA VAL A 137 6.05 4.30 10.27
C VAL A 137 6.38 3.60 8.96
N ALA A 138 6.12 4.26 7.84
CA ALA A 138 6.53 3.84 6.51
C ALA A 138 7.42 4.93 5.90
N ILE A 139 8.51 4.52 5.24
CA ILE A 139 9.49 5.43 4.66
C ILE A 139 9.76 5.01 3.22
N SER A 140 9.60 5.91 2.26
CA SER A 140 9.96 5.67 0.85
C SER A 140 11.19 6.49 0.49
N LYS A 141 12.29 5.80 0.16
CA LYS A 141 13.52 6.43 -0.28
C LYS A 141 13.40 7.08 -1.65
N GLU A 142 12.65 6.46 -2.56
CA GLU A 142 12.45 6.95 -3.93
C GLU A 142 11.61 8.22 -3.98
N ARG A 143 10.57 8.29 -3.13
CA ARG A 143 9.69 9.45 -3.04
C ARG A 143 10.16 10.49 -2.03
N ASN A 144 11.22 10.18 -1.28
CA ASN A 144 11.66 11.00 -0.17
C ASN A 144 10.51 11.26 0.84
N GLU A 145 9.66 10.25 1.08
CA GLU A 145 8.43 10.37 1.86
C GLU A 145 8.51 9.62 3.20
N VAL A 146 7.89 10.18 4.23
CA VAL A 146 7.67 9.54 5.52
C VAL A 146 6.19 9.61 5.87
N ILE A 147 5.64 8.49 6.34
CA ILE A 147 4.24 8.35 6.74
C ILE A 147 4.17 7.76 8.14
N PHE A 148 3.50 8.47 9.03
CA PHE A 148 3.15 8.03 10.38
C PHE A 148 1.67 7.69 10.43
N ILE A 149 1.31 6.56 11.04
CA ILE A 149 -0.07 6.11 11.24
C ILE A 149 -0.23 5.69 12.69
N ALA A 150 -1.32 6.11 13.33
CA ALA A 150 -1.70 5.80 14.70
C ALA A 150 -3.22 5.69 14.81
#